data_AF-A0A3R8Q997-F1
#
_entry.id   AF-A0A3R8Q997-F1
#
_cell.length_a   1.000
_cell.length_b   1.000
_cell.length_c   1.000
_cell.angle_alpha   90.00
_cell.angle_beta   90.00
_cell.angle_gamma   90.00
#
_symmetry.space_group_name_H-M   'P 1'
#
loop_
_entity.id
_entity.type
_entity.pdbx_description
1 polymer ?
#
loop_
_entity_poly.entity_id
_entity_poly.type
_entity_poly.pdbx_seq_one_letter_code
_entity_poly.pdbx_strand_id
1 'polypeptide(L)' 'MTPMDDKARAEMQAQYRFLVINLCRITGAIMLVVGLAAIAREAFGIPKAAGYLLFAVGMLNFLLVPVFLSKRWKSKPDQ' A
#
# COMPACT_ATOMS: atom_id res chain seq x y z
N MET A 1 -5.76 6.19 34.12
CA MET A 1 -5.60 6.65 32.72
C MET A 1 -6.21 8.03 32.65
N THR A 2 -5.41 9.04 32.31
CA THR A 2 -5.91 10.42 32.25
C THR A 2 -6.54 10.67 30.88
N PRO A 3 -7.57 11.52 30.76
CA PRO A 3 -8.22 11.79 29.47
C PRO A 3 -7.29 12.36 28.38
N MET A 4 -6.10 12.85 28.77
CA MET A 4 -5.06 13.29 27.83
C MET A 4 -4.37 12.11 27.13
N ASP A 5 -4.21 10.97 27.81
CA ASP A 5 -3.57 9.78 27.26
C ASP A 5 -4.44 9.15 26.14
N ASP A 6 -5.77 9.19 26.29
CA ASP A 6 -6.71 8.62 25.33
C ASP A 6 -6.75 9.38 24.00
N LYS A 7 -6.74 10.72 24.06
CA LYS A 7 -6.70 11.57 22.87
C LYS A 7 -5.38 11.38 22.11
N ALA A 8 -4.25 11.37 22.82
CA ALA A 8 -2.94 11.14 22.22
C ALA A 8 -2.87 9.76 21.53
N ARG A 9 -3.43 8.70 22.14
CA ARG A 9 -3.52 7.36 21.53
C ARG A 9 -4.39 7.35 20.27
N ALA A 10 -5.54 8.03 20.30
CA ALA A 10 -6.44 8.11 19.15
C ALA A 10 -5.81 8.84 17.96
N GLU A 11 -5.12 9.96 18.24
CA GLU A 11 -4.37 10.71 17.23
C GLU A 11 -3.23 9.89 16.63
N MET A 12 -2.45 9.21 17.47
CA MET A 12 -1.35 8.34 17.00
C MET A 12 -1.87 7.20 16.13
N GLN A 13 -3.04 6.63 16.47
CA GLN A 13 -3.68 5.59 15.67
C GLN A 13 -4.20 6.12 14.33
N ALA A 14 -4.76 7.34 14.29
CA ALA A 14 -5.18 7.99 13.06
C ALA A 14 -3.98 8.29 12.14
N GLN A 15 -2.89 8.84 12.69
CA GLN A 15 -1.65 9.12 11.94
C GLN A 15 -1.04 7.85 11.37
N TYR A 16 -0.95 6.78 12.16
CA TYR A 16 -0.46 5.49 11.69
C TYR A 16 -1.31 4.96 10.53
N ARG A 17 -2.64 5.16 10.59
CA ARG A 17 -3.53 4.73 9.52
C ARG A 17 -3.27 5.44 8.20
N PHE A 18 -3.16 6.76 8.26
CA PHE A 18 -2.84 7.57 7.09
C PHE A 18 -1.47 7.22 6.51
N LEU A 19 -0.45 7.06 7.36
CA LEU A 19 0.91 6.75 6.93
C LEU A 19 0.98 5.44 6.14
N VAL A 20 0.40 4.36 6.67
CA VAL A 20 0.48 3.05 6.01
C VAL A 20 -0.29 3.04 4.69
N ILE A 21 -1.47 3.67 4.63
CA ILE A 21 -2.24 3.76 3.38
C ILE A 21 -1.46 4.53 2.32
N ASN A 22 -0.84 5.65 2.69
CA ASN A 22 -0.01 6.42 1.76
C ASN A 22 1.23 5.65 1.32
N LEU A 23 1.92 4.98 2.23
CA LEU A 23 3.07 4.13 1.88
C LEU A 23 2.66 3.03 0.89
N CYS A 24 1.54 2.33 1.13
CA CYS A 24 1.06 1.29 0.20
C CYS A 24 0.78 1.85 -1.20
N ARG A 25 0.18 3.05 -1.28
CA ARG A 25 -0.05 3.71 -2.57
C ARG A 25 1.26 4.09 -3.25
N ILE A 26 2.21 4.69 -2.53
CA ILE A 26 3.49 5.08 -3.11
C ILE A 26 4.25 3.84 -3.60
N THR A 27 4.33 2.77 -2.80
CA THR A 27 4.96 1.51 -3.20
C THR A 27 4.28 0.89 -4.42
N GLY A 28 2.95 0.85 -4.45
CA GLY A 28 2.20 0.33 -5.61
C GLY A 28 2.41 1.17 -6.88
N ALA A 29 2.45 2.50 -6.76
CA ALA A 29 2.73 3.40 -7.89
C ALA A 29 4.16 3.20 -8.42
N ILE A 30 5.15 3.05 -7.52
CA ILE A 30 6.53 2.74 -7.91
C ILE A 30 6.60 1.40 -8.64
N MET A 31 5.95 0.34 -8.13
CA MET A 31 5.93 -0.96 -8.80
C MET A 31 5.28 -0.89 -10.19
N LEU A 32 4.21 -0.11 -10.37
CA LEU A 32 3.58 0.12 -11.67
C LEU A 32 4.53 0.80 -12.66
N VAL A 33 5.19 1.88 -12.23
CA VAL A 33 6.15 2.63 -13.07
C VAL A 33 7.35 1.76 -13.43
N VAL A 34 7.89 1.00 -12.47
CA VAL A 34 9.00 0.08 -12.70
C VAL A 34 8.59 -1.06 -13.63
N GLY A 35 7.40 -1.64 -13.45
CA GLY A 35 6.87 -2.69 -14.33
C GLY A 35 6.66 -2.18 -15.76
N LEU A 36 6.11 -0.98 -15.93
CA LEU A 36 5.96 -0.36 -17.23
C LEU A 36 7.31 -0.06 -17.88
N ALA A 37 8.28 0.43 -17.11
CA ALA A 37 9.65 0.68 -17.60
C ALA A 37 10.34 -0.62 -18.02
N ALA A 38 10.13 -1.72 -17.28
CA ALA A 38 10.66 -3.04 -17.62
C ALA A 38 10.07 -3.57 -18.94
N ILE A 39 8.77 -3.36 -19.19
CA ILE A 39 8.11 -3.73 -20.44
C ILE A 39 8.60 -2.87 -21.61
N ALA A 40 8.70 -1.54 -21.40
CA ALA A 40 8.95 -0.59 -22.48
C ALA A 40 10.40 -0.59 -22.98
N ARG A 41 11.36 -0.85 -22.10
CA ARG A 41 12.80 -0.74 -22.43
C ARG A 41 13.54 -2.07 -22.45
N GLU A 42 12.88 -3.19 -22.14
CA GLU A 42 13.56 -4.45 -21.77
C GLU A 42 14.70 -4.19 -20.78
N ALA A 43 14.51 -3.19 -19.90
CA ALA A 43 15.60 -2.43 -19.26
C ALA A 43 16.55 -3.26 -18.39
N PHE A 44 16.20 -4.51 -18.10
CA PHE A 44 16.94 -5.40 -17.23
C PHE A 44 17.22 -6.79 -17.85
N GLY A 45 16.98 -6.99 -19.15
CA GLY A 45 17.03 -8.34 -19.75
C GLY A 45 15.96 -9.29 -19.20
N ILE A 46 14.97 -8.73 -18.51
CA ILE A 46 13.85 -9.46 -17.91
C ILE A 46 12.85 -9.75 -19.04
N PRO A 47 12.41 -11.02 -19.20
CA PRO A 47 11.42 -11.36 -20.23
C PRO A 47 10.14 -10.55 -20.01
N LYS A 48 9.51 -10.11 -21.11
CA LYS A 48 8.29 -9.28 -21.09
C LYS A 48 7.21 -9.82 -20.15
N ALA A 49 7.10 -11.14 -20.04
CA ALA A 49 6.21 -11.83 -19.10
C ALA A 49 6.42 -11.42 -17.62
N ALA A 50 7.67 -11.28 -17.19
CA ALA A 50 7.98 -10.83 -15.82
C ALA A 50 7.70 -9.32 -15.64
N GLY A 51 7.86 -8.50 -16.69
CA GLY A 51 7.40 -7.11 -16.68
C GLY A 51 5.87 -6.99 -16.52
N TYR A 52 5.10 -7.81 -17.24
CA TYR A 52 3.64 -7.89 -17.09
C TYR A 52 3.23 -8.39 -15.70
N LEU A 53 3.92 -9.40 -15.15
CA LEU A 53 3.68 -9.87 -13.78
C LEU A 53 3.96 -8.76 -12.76
N LEU A 54 5.07 -8.05 -12.88
CA LEU A 54 5.42 -6.97 -11.96
C LEU A 54 4.41 -5.83 -12.03
N PHE A 55 3.97 -5.46 -13.23
CA PHE A 55 2.92 -4.48 -13.45
C PHE A 55 1.58 -4.93 -12.85
N ALA A 56 1.16 -6.17 -13.09
CA ALA A 56 -0.08 -6.72 -12.55
C ALA A 56 -0.05 -6.80 -11.02
N VAL A 57 1.07 -7.25 -10.43
CA VAL A 57 1.27 -7.28 -8.99
C VAL A 57 1.28 -5.87 -8.42
N GLY A 58 1.97 -4.92 -9.07
CA GLY A 58 1.97 -3.51 -8.68
C GLY A 58 0.57 -2.90 -8.70
N MET A 59 -0.22 -3.19 -9.74
CA MET A 59 -1.62 -2.78 -9.87
C MET A 59 -2.48 -3.34 -8.73
N LEU A 60 -2.42 -4.65 -8.50
CA LEU A 60 -3.17 -5.31 -7.44
C LEU A 60 -2.75 -4.80 -6.08
N ASN A 61 -1.45 -4.57 -5.85
CA ASN A 61 -0.96 -4.03 -4.58
C ASN A 61 -1.43 -2.59 -4.38
N PHE A 62 -1.40 -1.75 -5.43
CA PHE A 62 -1.86 -0.38 -5.38
C PHE A 62 -3.36 -0.25 -5.09
N LEU A 63 -4.18 -1.13 -5.68
CA LEU A 63 -5.64 -1.07 -5.57
C LEU A 63 -6.18 -1.86 -4.37
N LEU A 64 -5.72 -3.10 -4.18
CA LEU A 64 -6.28 -4.02 -3.18
C LEU A 64 -5.69 -3.80 -1.80
N VAL A 65 -4.38 -3.60 -1.64
CA VAL A 65 -3.78 -3.50 -0.30
C VAL A 65 -4.36 -2.35 0.54
N PRO A 66 -4.46 -1.09 0.06
CA PRO A 66 -5.07 -0.03 0.87
C PRO A 66 -6.55 -0.28 1.17
N VAL A 67 -7.29 -0.95 0.27
CA VAL A 67 -8.70 -1.31 0.49
C VAL A 67 -8.81 -2.42 1.55
N PHE A 68 -7.97 -3.45 1.47
CA PHE A 68 -7.91 -4.53 2.46
C PHE A 68 -7.47 -4.01 3.84
N LEU A 69 -6.47 -3.11 3.89
CA LEU A 69 -6.03 -2.49 5.14
C LEU A 69 -7.13 -1.64 5.76
N SER A 70 -7.82 -0.82 4.95
CA SER A 70 -8.93 -0.01 5.46
C SER A 70 -10.07 -0.88 6.01
N LYS A 71 -10.41 -1.99 5.32
CA LYS A 71 -11.39 -2.98 5.80
C LYS A 71 -10.95 -3.67 7.09
N ARG A 72 -9.69 -4.08 7.18
CA ARG A 72 -9.13 -4.77 8.37
C ARG A 72 -9.07 -3.86 9.58
N TRP A 73 -8.79 -2.57 9.39
CA TRP A 73 -8.80 -1.58 10.48
C TRP A 73 -10.17 -1.11 10.92
N LYS A 74 -11.18 -1.25 10.07
CA LYS A 74 -12.59 -1.13 10.46
C LYS A 74 -13.08 -2.34 11.25
N SER A 75 -12.41 -3.50 11.13
CA SER A 75 -12.80 -4.77 11.74
C SER A 75 -12.18 -5.02 13.13
N LYS A 76 -11.92 -3.96 13.91
CA LYS A 76 -11.90 -4.10 15.37
C LYS A 76 -13.22 -3.53 15.91
N PRO A 77 -14.35 -4.26 15.82
CA PRO A 77 -15.36 -4.13 16.84
C PRO A 77 -14.73 -4.60 18.15
N ASP A 78 -15.07 -3.92 19.25
CA ASP A 78 -14.70 -4.27 20.61
C ASP A 78 -14.70 -5.80 20.84
N GLN A 79 -13.58 -6.29 21.36
CA GLN A 79 -13.53 -7.46 22.24
C GLN A 79 -12.86 -6.97 23.52
#